data_AF-A0A1C7NCV9-F1
#
_entry.id   AF-A0A1C7NCV9-F1
#
_cell.length_a   1.000
_cell.length_b   1.000
_cell.length_c   1.000
_cell.angle_alpha   90.00
_cell.angle_beta   90.00
_cell.angle_gamma   90.00
#
_symmetry.space_group_name_H-M   'P 1'
#
loop_
_entity.id
_entity.type
_entity.pdbx_description
1 polymer ?
#
loop_
_entity_poly.entity_id
_entity_poly.type
_entity_poly.pdbx_seq_one_letter_code
_entity_poly.pdbx_strand_id
1 'polypeptide(L)' 'MNLQLANTEEFQNGVSVGTLGEVLIRCNNVLYIRGIETDNDVKMETQ' A
#
# COMPACT_ATOMS: atom_id res chain seq x y z
N MET A 1 -3.57 10.11 9.27
CA MET A 1 -3.10 8.73 9.54
C MET A 1 -1.78 8.50 8.83
N ASN A 2 -0.67 8.38 9.56
CA ASN A 2 0.62 8.01 8.95
C ASN A 2 0.57 6.52 8.58
N LEU A 3 1.35 6.09 7.59
CA LEU A 3 1.37 4.70 7.10
C LEU A 3 2.78 4.14 7.20
N GLN A 4 2.93 2.98 7.82
CA GLN A 4 4.18 2.22 7.81
C GLN A 4 3.99 0.99 6.92
N LEU A 5 4.83 0.87 5.89
CA LEU A 5 4.76 -0.18 4.88
C LEU A 5 6.07 -0.97 4.88
N ALA A 6 5.97 -2.29 4.75
CA ALA A 6 7.09 -3.18 4.52
C ALA A 6 7.15 -3.59 3.04
N ASN A 7 8.33 -3.94 2.53
CA ASN A 7 8.55 -4.40 1.15
C ASN A 7 7.96 -3.46 0.08
N THR A 8 8.02 -2.14 0.30
CA THR A 8 7.44 -1.11 -0.55
C THR A 8 8.15 -1.05 -1.90
N GLU A 9 7.40 -0.96 -2.99
CA GLU A 9 7.89 -0.68 -4.35
C GLU A 9 7.38 0.68 -4.82
N GLU A 10 8.25 1.47 -5.44
CA GLU A 10 7.88 2.78 -5.97
C GLU A 10 7.52 2.70 -7.46
N PHE A 11 6.42 3.33 -7.83
CA PHE A 11 5.99 3.50 -9.22
C PHE A 11 5.94 4.99 -9.57
N GLN A 12 6.65 5.37 -10.63
CA GLN A 12 6.58 6.72 -11.20
C GLN A 12 6.13 6.62 -12.65
N ASN A 13 5.11 7.41 -13.04
CA ASN A 13 4.50 7.38 -14.37
C ASN A 13 4.08 5.96 -14.84
N GLY A 14 3.63 5.11 -13.90
CA GLY A 14 3.19 3.74 -14.18
C GLY A 14 4.31 2.72 -14.36
N VAL A 15 5.57 3.11 -14.21
CA VAL A 15 6.73 2.22 -14.31
C VAL A 15 7.34 2.02 -12.92
N SER A 16 7.68 0.78 -12.59
CA SER A 16 8.41 0.48 -11.35
C SER A 16 9.82 1.09 -11.42
N VAL A 17 10.15 1.84 -10.38
CA VAL A 17 11.48 2.44 -10.17
C VAL A 17 12.35 1.56 -9.26
N GLY A 18 11.73 0.58 -8.59
CA GLY A 18 12.39 -0.42 -7.75
C GLY A 18 11.85 -0.48 -6.32
N THR A 19 12.44 -1.40 -5.54
CA THR A 19 12.06 -1.64 -4.15
C THR A 19 12.73 -0.64 -3.20
N LEU A 20 11.93 -0.02 -2.33
CA LEU A 20 12.37 0.88 -1.26
C LEU A 20 12.49 0.16 0.10
N GLY A 21 11.78 -0.95 0.29
CA GLY A 21 11.79 -1.70 1.55
C GLY A 21 10.83 -1.12 2.59
N GLU A 22 11.33 -0.79 3.78
CA GLU A 22 10.51 -0.21 4.85
C GLU A 22 10.35 1.30 4.70
N VAL A 23 9.12 1.78 4.66
CA VAL A 23 8.80 3.19 4.40
C VAL A 23 7.74 3.69 5.39
N LEU A 24 7.94 4.90 5.92
CA LEU A 24 6.96 5.65 6.69
C LEU A 24 6.43 6.83 5.85
N ILE A 25 5.16 6.77 5.44
CA ILE A 25 4.49 7.85 4.71
C ILE A 25 3.72 8.72 5.70
N ARG A 26 4.03 10.03 5.69
CA ARG A 26 3.28 10.99 6.48
C ARG A 26 1.88 11.19 5.90
N CYS A 27 0.90 11.31 6.80
CA CYS A 27 -0.51 11.40 6.47
C CYS A 27 -0.90 12.49 5.47
N ASN A 28 -0.16 13.59 5.43
CA ASN A 28 -0.48 14.76 4.60
C ASN A 28 -0.17 14.56 3.12
N ASN A 29 0.56 13.49 2.77
CA ASN A 29 0.94 13.21 1.38
C ASN A 29 0.08 12.09 0.74
N VAL A 30 -0.93 11.57 1.45
CA VAL A 30 -1.77 10.47 0.98
C VAL A 30 -3.04 11.02 0.34
N LEU A 31 -3.23 10.77 -0.95
CA LEU A 31 -4.47 11.11 -1.66
C LEU A 31 -5.54 10.03 -1.50
N TYR A 32 -5.17 8.76 -1.70
CA TYR A 32 -6.05 7.61 -1.51
C TYR A 32 -5.23 6.36 -1.15
N ILE A 33 -5.93 5.36 -0.62
CA ILE A 33 -5.38 4.03 -0.34
C ILE A 33 -6.32 3.03 -0.99
N ARG A 34 -5.76 2.03 -1.69
CA ARG A 34 -6.50 0.91 -2.27
C ARG A 34 -5.82 -0.39 -1.86
N GLY A 35 -6.62 -1.34 -1.37
CA GLY A 35 -6.17 -2.72 -1.19
C GLY A 35 -6.11 -3.45 -2.52
N ILE A 36 -5.07 -4.27 -2.70
CA ILE A 36 -5.09 -5.31 -3.73
C ILE A 36 -5.88 -6.49 -3.19
N GLU A 37 -6.71 -7.12 -4.02
CA GLU A 37 -7.34 -8.39 -3.64
C GLU A 37 -6.23 -9.42 -3.50
N THR A 38 -6.01 -9.91 -2.30
CA THR A 38 -5.13 -11.05 -2.07
C THR A 38 -6.01 -12.29 -1.96
N ASP A 39 -5.56 -13.44 -2.47
CA ASP A 39 -6.27 -14.73 -2.39
C ASP A 39 -6.62 -15.16 -0.94
N ASN A 40 -6.13 -14.43 0.08
CA ASN A 40 -6.37 -14.64 1.50
C ASN A 40 -7.44 -13.74 2.12
N ASP A 41 -8.08 -12.85 1.35
CA ASP A 41 -9.26 -12.10 1.81
C ASP A 41 -10.50 -13.01 1.77
N VAL A 42 -10.52 -14.00 2.66
CA VAL A 42 -11.75 -14.67 3.08
C VAL A 42 -12.71 -13.57 3.53
N LYS A 43 -13.81 -13.45 2.80
CA LYS A 43 -14.94 -12.57 3.09
C LYS A 43 -15.21 -12.58 4.59
N MET A 44 -14.97 -11.45 5.26
CA MET A 44 -15.54 -11.21 6.58
C MET A 44 -17.04 -10.92 6.36
N GLU A 45 -17.81 -11.95 6.02
CA GLU A 45 -19.24 -11.95 6.27
C GLU A 45 -19.43 -12.04 7.78
N THR A 46 -19.85 -10.94 8.39
CA THR A 46 -20.53 -10.99 9.68
C THR A 46 -21.90 -10.37 9.47
N GLN A 47 -22.89 -11.28 9.51
CA GLN A 47 -24.35 -11.15 9.54
C GLN A 47 -24.96 -9.74 9.53
#